data_AF-A0A1G0WV67-F1
#
_entry.id   AF-A0A1G0WV67-F1
#
_cell.length_a   1.000
_cell.length_b   1.000
_cell.length_c   1.000
_cell.angle_alpha   90.00
_cell.angle_beta   90.00
_cell.angle_gamma   90.00
#
_symmetry.space_group_name_H-M   'P 1'
#
loop_
_entity.id
_entity.type
_entity.pdbx_description
1 polymer ?
#
loop_
_entity_poly.entity_id
_entity_poly.type
_entity_poly.pdbx_seq_one_letter_code
_entity_poly.pdbx_strand_id
1 'polypeptide(L)'
;MSIAEIQRAALSGDIEEIKRLESGLNAEEQKAAVMACGYAAIQNAVQNGHIEIIKYLESHLSAREKTAAVVADDYVAIRFAAHNGHTETIKYLASHLSANEQKAAVMEVNYAAIRNAAQNGHTETFRHFLTIDTVLAYAEAHVVEYGSLVNPYIRERIADLRMRKLNAEANNPQAVFDVGEEEALCIFYMIRNLIRRGADNPHMMQDDIVFLLEIPAVKALAGAEVNGGNSNELLRLALSLNNRDAAEILLNIPVVRDLAEANDYYASERRGELDLRALARNRESAMTGLTQGEQRRLAAVNERYKAILANTGINNLIDDLRLQLKARFLQNPATITMDDGSLKELPVLYTDFIKLKLSENEKARALEAYYSHKDHTALRYLSKPNRWMHEHASYVYVDNNEHSLKYSTFEEYQPLIALLYCAARDENIEDSEDFTPETRFAHFIDELSHIGRAHNWDRSRERDNKSEEYDDLEGDRPSCYSGVKRRLFQAVLGHPLLIILTKPLRYNNQPAKPKISAGVIFSLVASITMGLGLIALACVLLPPVGLITLGAVLGYSLSAAGFASAAGCLGFFGYKTHKAVESQKIPKLS
;
A
#
# COMPACT_ATOMS: atom_id res chain seq x y z
N MET A 1 21.27 -64.72 23.48
CA MET A 1 20.41 -63.53 23.35
C MET A 1 20.11 -63.30 21.88
N SER A 2 18.85 -63.38 21.47
CA SER A 2 18.45 -63.15 20.08
C SER A 2 18.01 -61.69 19.94
N ILE A 3 18.97 -60.78 19.76
CA ILE A 3 18.69 -59.36 19.48
C ILE A 3 17.72 -59.23 18.29
N ALA A 4 17.84 -60.13 17.30
CA ALA A 4 16.96 -60.24 16.15
C ALA A 4 15.51 -60.70 16.47
N GLU A 5 15.23 -61.30 17.63
CA GLU A 5 13.86 -61.56 18.08
C GLU A 5 13.23 -60.30 18.67
N ILE A 6 13.95 -59.58 19.54
CA ILE A 6 13.49 -58.30 20.10
C ILE A 6 13.24 -57.29 18.97
N GLN A 7 14.15 -57.18 18.00
CA GLN A 7 13.99 -56.34 16.81
C GLN A 7 12.76 -56.74 15.96
N ARG A 8 12.46 -58.04 15.82
CA ARG A 8 11.28 -58.51 15.08
C ARG A 8 9.98 -58.26 15.83
N ALA A 9 9.95 -58.51 17.14
CA ALA A 9 8.79 -58.24 18.00
C ALA A 9 8.47 -56.73 18.05
N ALA A 10 9.51 -55.89 18.11
CA ALA A 10 9.38 -54.43 18.02
C ALA A 10 8.85 -53.96 16.65
N LEU A 11 9.24 -54.64 15.56
CA LEU A 11 8.70 -54.38 14.23
C LEU A 11 7.23 -54.84 14.10
N SER A 12 6.84 -55.95 14.71
CA SER A 12 5.48 -56.51 14.60
C SER A 12 4.47 -55.96 15.61
N GLY A 13 4.90 -55.12 16.55
CA GLY A 13 4.01 -54.57 17.59
C GLY A 13 3.77 -55.47 18.80
N ASP A 14 4.60 -56.51 19.00
CA ASP A 14 4.40 -57.49 20.08
C ASP A 14 5.21 -57.12 21.34
N ILE A 15 4.63 -56.25 22.18
CA ILE A 15 5.22 -55.83 23.45
C ILE A 15 5.35 -56.95 24.48
N GLU A 16 4.48 -57.97 24.44
CA GLU A 16 4.52 -59.07 25.41
C GLU A 16 5.63 -60.07 25.06
N GLU A 17 5.88 -60.30 23.78
CA GLU A 17 7.05 -61.07 23.33
C GLU A 17 8.37 -60.36 23.70
N ILE A 18 8.46 -59.03 23.57
CA ILE A 18 9.64 -58.27 24.05
C ILE A 18 9.84 -58.50 25.55
N LYS A 19 8.80 -58.29 26.38
CA LYS A 19 8.86 -58.55 27.83
C LYS A 19 9.28 -59.98 28.16
N ARG A 20 8.79 -60.97 27.40
CA ARG A 20 9.11 -62.40 27.57
C ARG A 20 10.56 -62.73 27.18
N LEU A 21 11.11 -62.07 26.17
CA LEU A 21 12.50 -62.20 25.76
C LEU A 21 13.45 -61.52 26.76
N GLU A 22 13.02 -60.40 27.35
CA GLU A 22 13.77 -59.64 28.34
C GLU A 22 13.65 -60.17 29.79
N SER A 23 12.67 -61.04 30.09
CA SER A 23 12.38 -61.49 31.47
C SER A 23 13.50 -62.31 32.13
N GLY A 24 14.43 -62.84 31.33
CA GLY A 24 15.62 -63.57 31.80
C GLY A 24 16.90 -62.73 31.83
N LEU A 25 16.84 -61.46 31.45
CA LEU A 25 17.97 -60.54 31.36
C LEU A 25 18.03 -59.63 32.58
N ASN A 26 19.23 -59.24 33.00
CA ASN A 26 19.41 -58.15 33.97
C ASN A 26 19.33 -56.77 33.30
N ALA A 27 19.25 -55.69 34.08
CA ALA A 27 19.05 -54.33 33.56
C ALA A 27 20.13 -53.87 32.56
N GLU A 28 21.40 -54.23 32.77
CA GLU A 28 22.47 -53.89 31.82
C GLU A 28 22.37 -54.70 30.53
N GLU A 29 21.91 -55.96 30.60
CA GLU A 29 21.65 -56.80 29.43
C GLU A 29 20.43 -56.32 28.63
N GLN A 30 19.35 -55.90 29.31
CA GLN A 30 18.16 -55.30 28.68
C GLN A 30 18.55 -54.01 27.95
N LYS A 31 19.22 -53.09 28.64
CA LYS A 31 19.77 -51.87 28.05
C LYS A 31 20.71 -52.16 26.87
N ALA A 32 21.64 -53.11 27.00
CA ALA A 32 22.54 -53.49 25.92
C ALA A 32 21.80 -54.08 24.71
N ALA A 33 20.70 -54.82 24.92
CA ALA A 33 19.84 -55.32 23.85
C ALA A 33 19.09 -54.18 23.13
N VAL A 34 18.60 -53.17 23.86
CA VAL A 34 17.97 -51.97 23.27
C VAL A 34 18.97 -51.14 22.46
N MET A 35 20.20 -50.95 22.98
CA MET A 35 21.26 -50.18 22.30
C MET A 35 21.90 -50.94 21.12
N ALA A 36 21.66 -52.25 20.99
CA ALA A 36 22.30 -53.07 19.97
C ALA A 36 21.93 -52.64 18.54
N CYS A 37 22.88 -52.83 17.61
CA CYS A 37 22.72 -52.50 16.20
C CYS A 37 22.26 -51.05 15.95
N GLY A 38 22.71 -50.08 16.75
CA GLY A 38 22.34 -48.67 16.57
C GLY A 38 20.90 -48.34 16.97
N TYR A 39 20.36 -49.01 18.00
CA TYR A 39 18.96 -48.86 18.46
C TYR A 39 17.91 -49.39 17.46
N ALA A 40 18.27 -50.36 16.61
CA ALA A 40 17.37 -50.90 15.58
C ALA A 40 16.01 -51.41 16.10
N ALA A 41 15.91 -51.86 17.35
CA ALA A 41 14.62 -52.24 17.95
C ALA A 41 13.68 -51.03 18.12
N ILE A 42 14.22 -49.88 18.56
CA ILE A 42 13.48 -48.62 18.63
C ILE A 42 13.14 -48.14 17.21
N GLN A 43 14.10 -48.16 16.28
CA GLN A 43 13.85 -47.75 14.88
C GLN A 43 12.73 -48.55 14.22
N ASN A 44 12.67 -49.87 14.44
CA ASN A 44 11.60 -50.74 13.95
C ASN A 44 10.22 -50.40 14.55
N ALA A 45 10.16 -50.15 15.86
CA ALA A 45 8.92 -49.74 16.52
C ALA A 45 8.46 -48.34 16.06
N VAL A 46 9.41 -47.42 15.82
CA VAL A 46 9.16 -46.09 15.24
C VAL A 46 8.62 -46.19 13.83
N GLN A 47 9.18 -47.07 12.99
CA GLN A 47 8.76 -47.25 11.61
C GLN A 47 7.28 -47.60 11.50
N ASN A 48 6.73 -48.39 12.44
CA ASN A 48 5.32 -48.79 12.45
C ASN A 48 4.48 -48.05 13.52
N GLY A 49 5.01 -46.97 14.11
CA GLY A 49 4.26 -46.08 15.01
C GLY A 49 3.88 -46.67 16.37
N HIS A 50 4.60 -47.69 16.83
CA HIS A 50 4.32 -48.44 18.05
C HIS A 50 4.80 -47.69 19.31
N ILE A 51 4.20 -46.53 19.60
CA ILE A 51 4.59 -45.61 20.69
C ILE A 51 4.75 -46.29 22.05
N GLU A 52 3.88 -47.25 22.41
CA GLU A 52 3.98 -47.95 23.70
C GLU A 52 5.18 -48.90 23.77
N ILE A 53 5.65 -49.45 22.64
CA ILE A 53 6.91 -50.21 22.57
C ILE A 53 8.10 -49.27 22.65
N ILE A 54 8.06 -48.11 21.98
CA ILE A 54 9.12 -47.10 22.07
C ILE A 54 9.31 -46.68 23.54
N LYS A 55 8.23 -46.28 24.22
CA LYS A 55 8.23 -45.93 25.65
C LYS A 55 8.77 -47.06 26.53
N TYR A 56 8.41 -48.32 26.22
CA TYR A 56 8.87 -49.49 26.98
C TYR A 56 10.38 -49.73 26.80
N LEU A 57 10.87 -49.80 25.56
CA LEU A 57 12.29 -49.99 25.26
C LEU A 57 13.14 -48.83 25.82
N GLU A 58 12.65 -47.61 25.70
CA GLU A 58 13.29 -46.44 26.30
C GLU A 58 13.21 -46.40 27.83
N SER A 59 12.38 -47.20 28.49
CA SER A 59 12.34 -47.24 29.96
C SER A 59 13.63 -47.83 30.56
N HIS A 60 14.38 -48.60 29.75
CA HIS A 60 15.71 -49.12 30.05
C HIS A 60 16.85 -48.12 29.79
N LEU A 61 16.54 -46.93 29.23
CA LEU A 61 17.52 -45.94 28.79
C LEU A 61 17.50 -44.67 29.66
N SER A 62 18.69 -44.12 29.93
CA SER A 62 18.80 -42.77 30.50
C SER A 62 18.36 -41.71 29.47
N ALA A 63 18.00 -40.50 29.93
CA ALA A 63 17.58 -39.41 29.05
C ALA A 63 18.58 -39.13 27.90
N ARG A 64 19.88 -39.19 28.18
CA ARG A 64 20.94 -39.04 27.16
C ARG A 64 20.94 -40.16 26.13
N GLU A 65 20.63 -41.38 26.53
CA GLU A 65 20.56 -42.55 25.65
C GLU A 65 19.28 -42.53 24.80
N LYS A 66 18.17 -41.99 25.31
CA LYS A 66 16.98 -41.70 24.50
C LYS A 66 17.26 -40.69 23.39
N THR A 67 17.86 -39.54 23.72
CA THR A 67 18.30 -38.57 22.71
C THR A 67 19.25 -39.20 21.70
N ALA A 68 20.20 -40.04 22.14
CA ALA A 68 21.10 -40.77 21.25
C ALA A 68 20.37 -41.78 20.34
N ALA A 69 19.31 -42.42 20.80
CA ALA A 69 18.46 -43.30 19.99
C ALA A 69 17.68 -42.54 18.89
N VAL A 70 17.25 -41.31 19.18
CA VAL A 70 16.57 -40.45 18.20
C VAL A 70 17.56 -39.88 17.16
N VAL A 71 18.79 -39.56 17.57
CA VAL A 71 19.86 -38.99 16.72
C VAL A 71 20.54 -40.07 15.84
N ALA A 72 20.44 -41.35 16.22
CA ALA A 72 21.08 -42.47 15.52
C ALA A 72 20.76 -42.53 14.01
N ASP A 73 21.76 -42.95 13.23
CA ASP A 73 21.73 -43.06 11.76
C ASP A 73 21.18 -41.79 11.08
N ASP A 74 21.72 -40.65 11.51
CA ASP A 74 21.36 -39.30 11.10
C ASP A 74 19.86 -39.02 11.29
N TYR A 75 19.28 -39.38 12.44
CA TYR A 75 17.84 -39.28 12.74
C TYR A 75 16.93 -40.14 11.84
N VAL A 76 17.34 -41.37 11.50
CA VAL A 76 16.55 -42.30 10.65
C VAL A 76 15.15 -42.55 11.20
N ALA A 77 15.00 -42.60 12.52
CA ALA A 77 13.74 -42.79 13.22
C ALA A 77 12.67 -41.76 12.76
N ILE A 78 13.03 -40.47 12.71
CA ILE A 78 12.11 -39.40 12.29
C ILE A 78 11.78 -39.53 10.79
N ARG A 79 12.73 -39.96 9.95
CA ARG A 79 12.46 -40.22 8.52
C ARG A 79 11.50 -41.39 8.29
N PHE A 80 11.60 -42.47 9.06
CA PHE A 80 10.71 -43.63 8.96
C PHE A 80 9.30 -43.32 9.49
N ALA A 81 9.18 -42.66 10.64
CA ALA A 81 7.89 -42.20 11.15
C ALA A 81 7.21 -41.23 10.17
N ALA A 82 7.98 -40.35 9.52
CA ALA A 82 7.46 -39.46 8.48
C ALA A 82 7.01 -40.20 7.21
N HIS A 83 7.74 -41.25 6.81
CA HIS A 83 7.40 -42.08 5.66
C HIS A 83 6.07 -42.83 5.84
N ASN A 84 5.74 -43.25 7.06
CA ASN A 84 4.49 -43.97 7.36
C ASN A 84 3.41 -43.10 8.03
N GLY A 85 3.63 -41.78 8.12
CA GLY A 85 2.63 -40.81 8.59
C GLY A 85 2.37 -40.78 10.09
N HIS A 86 3.32 -41.27 10.90
CA HIS A 86 3.16 -41.40 12.35
C HIS A 86 3.45 -40.08 13.10
N THR A 87 2.60 -39.07 12.87
CA THR A 87 2.71 -37.72 13.45
C THR A 87 2.91 -37.72 14.97
N GLU A 88 2.14 -38.51 15.72
CA GLU A 88 2.29 -38.60 17.19
C GLU A 88 3.60 -39.25 17.62
N THR A 89 4.14 -40.16 16.82
CA THR A 89 5.48 -40.74 17.07
C THR A 89 6.55 -39.67 16.84
N ILE A 90 6.42 -38.85 15.80
CA ILE A 90 7.36 -37.74 15.54
C ILE A 90 7.34 -36.73 16.69
N LYS A 91 6.15 -36.31 17.15
CA LYS A 91 6.00 -35.42 18.32
C LYS A 91 6.66 -36.02 19.57
N TYR A 92 6.46 -37.32 19.80
CA TYR A 92 7.07 -38.03 20.94
C TYR A 92 8.60 -38.05 20.86
N LEU A 93 9.18 -38.42 19.71
CA LEU A 93 10.63 -38.44 19.52
C LEU A 93 11.23 -37.03 19.62
N ALA A 94 10.58 -36.02 19.02
CA ALA A 94 10.99 -34.63 19.09
C ALA A 94 11.02 -34.08 20.53
N SER A 95 10.19 -34.59 21.45
CA SER A 95 10.20 -34.21 22.88
C SER A 95 11.49 -34.61 23.62
N HIS A 96 12.31 -35.50 23.04
CA HIS A 96 13.64 -35.88 23.55
C HIS A 96 14.78 -35.04 22.97
N LEU A 97 14.47 -34.08 22.09
CA LEU A 97 15.42 -33.24 21.37
C LEU A 97 15.28 -31.77 21.80
N SER A 98 16.40 -31.06 21.93
CA SER A 98 16.41 -29.60 21.99
C SER A 98 15.90 -28.97 20.69
N ALA A 99 15.47 -27.70 20.72
CA ALA A 99 14.99 -27.00 19.52
C ALA A 99 15.99 -27.04 18.34
N ASN A 100 17.30 -26.98 18.63
CA ASN A 100 18.35 -27.08 17.61
C ASN A 100 18.44 -28.50 17.01
N GLU A 101 18.33 -29.54 17.83
CA GLU A 101 18.32 -30.93 17.37
C GLU A 101 17.03 -31.26 16.60
N GLN A 102 15.88 -30.68 16.99
CA GLN A 102 14.63 -30.80 16.22
C GLN A 102 14.78 -30.19 14.82
N LYS A 103 15.40 -29.00 14.70
CA LYS A 103 15.69 -28.38 13.39
C LYS A 103 16.69 -29.22 12.58
N ALA A 104 17.74 -29.76 13.19
CA ALA A 104 18.70 -30.63 12.52
C ALA A 104 18.01 -31.89 11.96
N ALA A 105 17.23 -32.60 12.79
CA ALA A 105 16.56 -33.84 12.44
C ALA A 105 15.66 -33.75 11.20
N VAL A 106 14.97 -32.62 11.01
CA VAL A 106 14.07 -32.40 9.86
C VAL A 106 14.79 -31.87 8.61
N MET A 107 16.00 -31.32 8.77
CA MET A 107 16.86 -30.89 7.67
C MET A 107 17.67 -32.06 7.08
N GLU A 108 17.90 -33.12 7.85
CA GLU A 108 18.74 -34.25 7.45
C GLU A 108 18.35 -34.93 6.13
N VAL A 109 19.38 -35.42 5.44
CA VAL A 109 19.27 -36.09 4.13
C VAL A 109 18.49 -35.23 3.11
N ASN A 110 18.75 -33.92 3.13
CA ASN A 110 18.05 -32.91 2.32
C ASN A 110 16.52 -32.99 2.50
N TYR A 111 16.07 -32.66 3.72
CA TYR A 111 14.66 -32.56 4.12
C TYR A 111 13.86 -33.85 3.84
N ALA A 112 14.49 -35.01 4.01
CA ALA A 112 13.89 -36.30 3.64
C ALA A 112 12.59 -36.61 4.42
N ALA A 113 12.46 -36.13 5.66
CA ALA A 113 11.26 -36.35 6.46
C ALA A 113 10.00 -35.73 5.82
N ILE A 114 10.03 -34.43 5.50
CA ILE A 114 8.89 -33.76 4.85
C ILE A 114 8.64 -34.28 3.42
N ARG A 115 9.71 -34.64 2.68
CA ARG A 115 9.62 -35.25 1.35
C ARG A 115 8.89 -36.59 1.39
N ASN A 116 9.25 -37.46 2.33
CA ASN A 116 8.60 -38.75 2.55
C ASN A 116 7.11 -38.58 2.93
N ALA A 117 6.80 -37.64 3.82
CA ALA A 117 5.42 -37.34 4.21
C ALA A 117 4.58 -36.84 3.02
N ALA A 118 5.15 -35.99 2.15
CA ALA A 118 4.48 -35.52 0.93
C ALA A 118 4.24 -36.66 -0.08
N GLN A 119 5.28 -37.46 -0.36
CA GLN A 119 5.24 -38.53 -1.36
C GLN A 119 4.21 -39.62 -1.02
N ASN A 120 4.03 -39.93 0.27
CA ASN A 120 3.05 -40.90 0.75
C ASN A 120 1.68 -40.28 1.12
N GLY A 121 1.47 -38.98 0.87
CA GLY A 121 0.19 -38.31 1.10
C GLY A 121 -0.17 -38.07 2.57
N HIS A 122 0.79 -38.12 3.49
CA HIS A 122 0.59 -37.93 4.92
C HIS A 122 0.46 -36.44 5.27
N THR A 123 -0.65 -35.84 4.86
CA THR A 123 -0.92 -34.40 4.97
C THR A 123 -0.84 -33.86 6.40
N GLU A 124 -1.25 -34.64 7.42
CA GLU A 124 -1.12 -34.21 8.82
C GLU A 124 0.35 -34.08 9.23
N THR A 125 1.16 -35.10 8.92
CA THR A 125 2.60 -35.12 9.18
C THR A 125 3.31 -33.97 8.44
N PHE A 126 2.95 -33.77 7.17
CA PHE A 126 3.44 -32.66 6.36
C PHE A 126 3.11 -31.30 7.01
N ARG A 127 1.86 -31.08 7.42
CA ARG A 127 1.42 -29.86 8.12
C ARG A 127 2.10 -29.66 9.47
N HIS A 128 2.38 -30.73 10.21
CA HIS A 128 3.14 -30.64 11.45
C HIS A 128 4.57 -30.13 11.19
N PHE A 129 5.25 -30.65 10.15
CA PHE A 129 6.59 -30.15 9.81
C PHE A 129 6.58 -28.69 9.32
N LEU A 130 5.51 -28.20 8.69
CA LEU A 130 5.36 -26.78 8.33
C LEU A 130 5.23 -25.81 9.53
N THR A 131 5.19 -26.28 10.78
CA THR A 131 5.32 -25.42 11.96
C THR A 131 6.77 -25.11 12.32
N ILE A 132 7.74 -25.73 11.64
CA ILE A 132 9.18 -25.47 11.79
C ILE A 132 9.61 -24.50 10.69
N ASP A 133 10.23 -23.40 11.07
CA ASP A 133 10.62 -22.28 10.19
C ASP A 133 11.50 -22.73 9.01
N THR A 134 12.56 -23.51 9.27
CA THR A 134 13.47 -24.00 8.23
C THR A 134 12.78 -24.94 7.24
N VAL A 135 11.81 -25.72 7.69
CA VAL A 135 11.05 -26.65 6.85
C VAL A 135 9.98 -25.92 6.04
N LEU A 136 9.30 -24.92 6.62
CA LEU A 136 8.41 -24.05 5.87
C LEU A 136 9.17 -23.27 4.79
N ALA A 137 10.37 -22.78 5.09
CA ALA A 137 11.26 -22.13 4.14
C ALA A 137 11.66 -23.06 2.98
N TYR A 138 12.00 -24.33 3.27
CA TYR A 138 12.25 -25.33 2.25
C TYR A 138 11.00 -25.61 1.40
N ALA A 139 9.87 -25.87 2.05
CA ALA A 139 8.65 -26.31 1.37
C ALA A 139 8.01 -25.21 0.51
N GLU A 140 8.03 -23.95 0.95
CA GLU A 140 7.44 -22.84 0.18
C GLU A 140 8.21 -22.49 -1.09
N ALA A 141 9.52 -22.78 -1.12
CA ALA A 141 10.37 -22.53 -2.28
C ALA A 141 10.15 -23.57 -3.40
N HIS A 142 9.72 -24.79 -3.05
CA HIS A 142 9.39 -25.88 -3.97
C HIS A 142 7.92 -25.78 -4.41
N VAL A 143 7.63 -24.70 -5.15
CA VAL A 143 6.26 -24.29 -5.52
C VAL A 143 5.54 -25.35 -6.35
N VAL A 144 6.25 -26.09 -7.20
CA VAL A 144 5.67 -27.11 -8.09
C VAL A 144 5.33 -28.38 -7.30
N GLU A 145 6.24 -28.80 -6.42
CA GLU A 145 6.16 -30.06 -5.68
C GLU A 145 5.18 -29.98 -4.51
N TYR A 146 5.13 -28.86 -3.80
CA TYR A 146 4.37 -28.73 -2.55
C TYR A 146 3.34 -27.59 -2.54
N GLY A 147 3.24 -26.76 -3.59
CA GLY A 147 2.33 -25.61 -3.60
C GLY A 147 0.87 -25.96 -3.30
N SER A 148 0.41 -27.14 -3.72
CA SER A 148 -0.94 -27.66 -3.42
C SER A 148 -1.17 -27.97 -1.93
N LEU A 149 -0.12 -28.28 -1.18
CA LEU A 149 -0.16 -28.58 0.27
C LEU A 149 0.16 -27.34 1.11
N VAL A 150 1.13 -26.52 0.68
CA VAL A 150 1.59 -25.33 1.39
C VAL A 150 0.58 -24.18 1.28
N ASN A 151 -0.02 -23.94 0.11
CA ASN A 151 -0.87 -22.76 -0.09
C ASN A 151 -2.17 -22.78 0.74
N PRO A 152 -2.87 -23.92 0.92
CA PRO A 152 -3.99 -24.01 1.85
C PRO A 152 -3.57 -23.80 3.32
N TYR A 153 -2.46 -24.44 3.74
CA TYR A 153 -1.91 -24.28 5.09
C TYR A 153 -1.64 -22.80 5.42
N ILE A 154 -0.96 -22.08 4.52
CA ILE A 154 -0.65 -20.65 4.70
C ILE A 154 -1.93 -19.81 4.79
N ARG A 155 -2.94 -20.09 3.95
CA ARG A 155 -4.24 -19.40 3.99
C ARG A 155 -4.96 -19.62 5.33
N GLU A 156 -4.97 -20.85 5.84
CA GLU A 156 -5.56 -21.18 7.14
C GLU A 156 -4.80 -20.49 8.30
N ARG A 157 -3.47 -20.45 8.25
CA ARG A 157 -2.64 -19.74 9.24
C ARG A 157 -2.87 -18.22 9.23
N ILE A 158 -3.04 -17.62 8.05
CA ILE A 158 -3.41 -16.19 7.95
C ILE A 158 -4.79 -15.95 8.58
N ALA A 159 -5.77 -16.82 8.33
CA ALA A 159 -7.10 -16.71 8.93
C ALA A 159 -7.06 -16.83 10.47
N ASP A 160 -6.27 -17.77 11.02
CA ASP A 160 -6.01 -17.86 12.48
C ASP A 160 -5.41 -16.56 13.04
N LEU A 161 -4.37 -16.02 12.40
CA LEU A 161 -3.73 -14.77 12.83
C LEU A 161 -4.71 -13.59 12.80
N ARG A 162 -5.55 -13.48 11.76
CA ARG A 162 -6.60 -12.45 11.70
C ARG A 162 -7.62 -12.61 12.83
N MET A 163 -8.05 -13.84 13.14
CA MET A 163 -8.95 -14.11 14.27
C MET A 163 -8.32 -13.82 15.63
N ARG A 164 -7.03 -14.14 15.82
CA ARG A 164 -6.28 -13.82 17.04
C ARG A 164 -6.13 -12.32 17.25
N LYS A 165 -5.84 -11.55 16.19
CA LYS A 165 -5.85 -10.08 16.22
C LYS A 165 -7.21 -9.53 16.66
N LEU A 166 -8.29 -9.94 15.98
CA LEU A 166 -9.66 -9.51 16.33
C LEU A 166 -10.03 -9.84 17.79
N ASN A 167 -9.66 -11.01 18.29
CA ASN A 167 -9.90 -11.40 19.67
C ASN A 167 -9.07 -10.58 20.68
N ALA A 168 -7.84 -10.18 20.35
CA ALA A 168 -7.05 -9.29 21.19
C ALA A 168 -7.67 -7.88 21.26
N GLU A 169 -8.03 -7.32 20.10
CA GLU A 169 -8.63 -5.99 19.96
C GLU A 169 -10.03 -5.91 20.61
N ALA A 170 -10.83 -6.97 20.53
CA ALA A 170 -12.15 -7.04 21.16
C ALA A 170 -12.10 -6.98 22.70
N ASN A 171 -11.02 -7.47 23.31
CA ASN A 171 -10.80 -7.41 24.77
C ASN A 171 -10.09 -6.12 25.21
N ASN A 172 -9.35 -5.47 24.31
CA ASN A 172 -8.72 -4.17 24.55
C ASN A 172 -8.51 -3.45 23.19
N PRO A 173 -9.29 -2.41 22.86
CA PRO A 173 -9.17 -1.67 21.59
C PRO A 173 -7.86 -0.90 21.37
N GLN A 174 -6.95 -0.90 22.36
CA GLN A 174 -5.59 -0.33 22.26
C GLN A 174 -4.50 -1.42 22.32
N ALA A 175 -4.87 -2.71 22.28
CA ALA A 175 -3.91 -3.80 22.24
C ALA A 175 -3.19 -3.84 20.88
N VAL A 176 -1.85 -3.80 20.91
CA VAL A 176 -1.04 -4.14 19.75
C VAL A 176 -0.96 -5.66 19.66
N PHE A 177 -1.53 -6.24 18.61
CA PHE A 177 -1.38 -7.66 18.32
C PHE A 177 0.03 -7.95 17.82
N ASP A 178 0.73 -8.88 18.48
CA ASP A 178 2.08 -9.31 18.12
C ASP A 178 2.26 -10.83 18.36
N VAL A 179 3.38 -11.38 17.91
CA VAL A 179 3.71 -12.81 17.95
C VAL A 179 5.10 -13.07 18.53
N GLY A 180 5.38 -14.31 18.93
CA GLY A 180 6.72 -14.72 19.36
C GLY A 180 7.71 -14.84 18.19
N GLU A 181 9.01 -14.81 18.49
CA GLU A 181 10.10 -14.82 17.49
C GLU A 181 10.05 -16.01 16.52
N GLU A 182 9.81 -17.22 17.03
CA GLU A 182 9.68 -18.44 16.21
C GLU A 182 8.46 -18.39 15.26
N GLU A 183 7.34 -17.83 15.73
CA GLU A 183 6.14 -17.63 14.90
C GLU A 183 6.35 -16.51 13.88
N ALA A 184 7.10 -15.45 14.24
CA ALA A 184 7.46 -14.38 13.33
C ALA A 184 8.33 -14.88 12.15
N LEU A 185 9.29 -15.77 12.41
CA LEU A 185 10.09 -16.43 11.36
C LEU A 185 9.23 -17.30 10.43
N CYS A 186 8.26 -18.05 10.98
CA CYS A 186 7.31 -18.79 10.15
C CYS A 186 6.47 -17.84 9.27
N ILE A 187 5.98 -16.74 9.83
CA ILE A 187 5.20 -15.73 9.09
C ILE A 187 6.05 -15.02 8.03
N PHE A 188 7.33 -14.77 8.28
CA PHE A 188 8.26 -14.25 7.29
C PHE A 188 8.33 -15.17 6.06
N TYR A 189 8.41 -16.49 6.26
CA TYR A 189 8.35 -17.47 5.16
C TYR A 189 6.95 -17.60 4.52
N MET A 190 5.87 -17.32 5.26
CA MET A 190 4.54 -17.15 4.68
C MET A 190 4.47 -15.94 3.74
N ILE A 191 5.05 -14.79 4.11
CA ILE A 191 5.17 -13.63 3.21
C ILE A 191 6.01 -14.00 1.99
N ARG A 192 7.13 -14.72 2.18
CA ARG A 192 7.97 -15.21 1.07
C ARG A 192 7.17 -16.02 0.04
N ASN A 193 6.30 -16.93 0.50
CA ASN A 193 5.38 -17.68 -0.36
C ASN A 193 4.36 -16.79 -1.10
N LEU A 194 3.78 -15.82 -0.40
CA LEU A 194 2.82 -14.86 -0.97
C LEU A 194 3.47 -14.01 -2.06
N ILE A 195 4.74 -13.61 -1.88
CA ILE A 195 5.51 -12.89 -2.90
C ILE A 195 5.73 -13.77 -4.14
N ARG A 196 6.08 -15.05 -3.97
CA ARG A 196 6.24 -16.00 -5.09
C ARG A 196 4.97 -16.14 -5.93
N ARG A 197 3.84 -16.34 -5.26
CA ARG A 197 2.52 -16.54 -5.91
C ARG A 197 1.90 -15.26 -6.43
N GLY A 198 2.25 -14.14 -5.83
CA GLY A 198 1.83 -12.80 -6.27
C GLY A 198 2.46 -12.41 -7.61
N ALA A 199 3.58 -12.99 -8.03
CA ALA A 199 4.20 -12.66 -9.32
C ALA A 199 3.24 -12.89 -10.51
N ASP A 200 2.44 -13.97 -10.47
CA ASP A 200 1.46 -14.29 -11.52
C ASP A 200 0.10 -13.60 -11.32
N ASN A 201 -0.24 -13.20 -10.08
CA ASN A 201 -1.51 -12.55 -9.73
C ASN A 201 -1.31 -11.51 -8.61
N PRO A 202 -0.72 -10.34 -8.89
CA PRO A 202 -0.21 -9.43 -7.87
C PRO A 202 -1.25 -8.96 -6.86
N HIS A 203 -2.45 -8.63 -7.36
CA HIS A 203 -3.52 -8.03 -6.55
C HIS A 203 -4.16 -8.99 -5.53
N MET A 204 -3.99 -10.31 -5.64
CA MET A 204 -4.67 -11.26 -4.74
C MET A 204 -3.93 -11.52 -3.43
N MET A 205 -2.66 -11.12 -3.31
CA MET A 205 -1.82 -11.43 -2.13
C MET A 205 -1.41 -10.18 -1.33
N GLN A 206 -1.69 -8.97 -1.83
CA GLN A 206 -1.29 -7.70 -1.19
C GLN A 206 -1.90 -7.55 0.22
N ASP A 207 -3.22 -7.71 0.38
CA ASP A 207 -3.92 -7.52 1.66
C ASP A 207 -3.45 -8.50 2.75
N ASP A 208 -2.93 -9.66 2.36
CA ASP A 208 -2.30 -10.63 3.26
C ASP A 208 -0.86 -10.23 3.60
N ILE A 209 -0.04 -9.82 2.62
CA ILE A 209 1.32 -9.33 2.86
C ILE A 209 1.31 -8.09 3.77
N VAL A 210 0.44 -7.11 3.50
CA VAL A 210 0.27 -5.91 4.32
C VAL A 210 -0.12 -6.28 5.75
N PHE A 211 -1.15 -7.10 5.92
CA PHE A 211 -1.60 -7.57 7.24
C PHE A 211 -0.48 -8.25 8.04
N LEU A 212 0.29 -9.16 7.41
CA LEU A 212 1.38 -9.84 8.10
C LEU A 212 2.53 -8.88 8.47
N LEU A 213 2.75 -7.83 7.69
CA LEU A 213 3.73 -6.76 7.97
C LEU A 213 3.21 -5.66 8.92
N GLU A 214 1.94 -5.72 9.37
CA GLU A 214 1.46 -4.92 10.51
C GLU A 214 1.93 -5.51 11.85
N ILE A 215 2.20 -6.81 11.91
CA ILE A 215 2.63 -7.53 13.12
C ILE A 215 4.06 -7.07 13.48
N PRO A 216 4.30 -6.46 14.65
CA PRO A 216 5.59 -5.81 14.95
C PRO A 216 6.82 -6.72 14.85
N ALA A 217 6.77 -7.95 15.41
CA ALA A 217 7.87 -8.90 15.33
C ALA A 217 8.21 -9.29 13.88
N VAL A 218 7.20 -9.47 13.03
CA VAL A 218 7.37 -9.79 11.60
C VAL A 218 7.93 -8.59 10.84
N LYS A 219 7.45 -7.38 11.15
CA LYS A 219 7.92 -6.13 10.54
C LYS A 219 9.39 -5.85 10.86
N ALA A 220 9.85 -6.22 12.05
CA ALA A 220 11.27 -6.14 12.43
C ALA A 220 12.15 -7.07 11.58
N LEU A 221 11.65 -8.26 11.22
CA LEU A 221 12.36 -9.21 10.36
C LEU A 221 12.42 -8.78 8.88
N ALA A 222 11.52 -7.91 8.41
CA ALA A 222 11.38 -7.59 6.98
C ALA A 222 12.68 -7.05 6.33
N GLY A 223 13.50 -6.32 7.10
CA GLY A 223 14.83 -5.86 6.66
C GLY A 223 16.01 -6.66 7.21
N ALA A 224 15.79 -7.52 8.21
CA ALA A 224 16.85 -8.21 8.93
C ALA A 224 17.57 -9.28 8.09
N GLU A 225 18.74 -9.70 8.58
CA GLU A 225 19.47 -10.86 8.06
C GLU A 225 18.87 -12.14 8.66
N VAL A 226 17.99 -12.80 7.92
CA VAL A 226 17.35 -14.04 8.37
C VAL A 226 18.25 -15.23 8.03
N ASN A 227 18.57 -16.06 9.03
CA ASN A 227 19.33 -17.30 8.90
C ASN A 227 20.68 -17.17 8.17
N GLY A 228 21.43 -16.10 8.44
CA GLY A 228 22.78 -15.89 7.91
C GLY A 228 22.85 -15.53 6.43
N GLY A 229 21.70 -15.23 5.79
CA GLY A 229 21.64 -14.62 4.47
C GLY A 229 21.72 -13.09 4.53
N ASN A 230 22.02 -12.47 3.40
CA ASN A 230 22.07 -11.00 3.26
C ASN A 230 20.76 -10.34 3.72
N SER A 231 20.84 -9.11 4.23
CA SER A 231 19.66 -8.31 4.59
C SER A 231 18.63 -8.15 3.43
N ASN A 232 17.41 -7.70 3.77
CA ASN A 232 16.34 -7.43 2.80
C ASN A 232 15.93 -8.62 1.92
N GLU A 233 15.92 -9.86 2.44
CA GLU A 233 15.60 -11.06 1.65
C GLU A 233 14.25 -11.00 0.93
N LEU A 234 13.18 -10.56 1.61
CA LEU A 234 11.85 -10.45 1.01
C LEU A 234 11.84 -9.45 -0.17
N LEU A 235 12.57 -8.33 -0.04
CA LEU A 235 12.70 -7.36 -1.12
C LEU A 235 13.51 -7.95 -2.26
N ARG A 236 14.70 -8.51 -2.00
CA ARG A 236 15.53 -9.18 -3.02
C ARG A 236 14.76 -10.24 -3.80
N LEU A 237 13.86 -10.98 -3.13
CA LEU A 237 12.97 -11.94 -3.78
C LEU A 237 11.88 -11.25 -4.63
N ALA A 238 11.20 -10.23 -4.09
CA ALA A 238 10.19 -9.49 -4.85
C ALA A 238 10.77 -8.91 -6.15
N LEU A 239 12.00 -8.37 -6.08
CA LEU A 239 12.73 -7.85 -7.24
C LEU A 239 13.10 -8.97 -8.23
N SER A 240 13.66 -10.09 -7.76
CA SER A 240 14.06 -11.20 -8.66
C SER A 240 12.90 -11.88 -9.38
N LEU A 241 11.68 -11.74 -8.86
CA LEU A 241 10.44 -12.22 -9.46
C LEU A 241 9.64 -11.13 -10.20
N ASN A 242 10.17 -9.91 -10.30
CA ASN A 242 9.46 -8.73 -10.83
C ASN A 242 8.10 -8.43 -10.15
N ASN A 243 7.90 -8.88 -8.90
CA ASN A 243 6.70 -8.60 -8.11
C ASN A 243 6.79 -7.17 -7.52
N ARG A 244 6.47 -6.19 -8.38
CA ARG A 244 6.56 -4.75 -8.07
C ARG A 244 5.69 -4.35 -6.88
N ASP A 245 4.49 -4.90 -6.75
CA ASP A 245 3.56 -4.57 -5.67
C ASP A 245 4.12 -4.99 -4.31
N ALA A 246 4.70 -6.20 -4.21
CA ALA A 246 5.39 -6.64 -3.00
C ALA A 246 6.62 -5.78 -2.68
N ALA A 247 7.39 -5.39 -3.71
CA ALA A 247 8.53 -4.50 -3.54
C ALA A 247 8.12 -3.12 -2.99
N GLU A 248 7.04 -2.53 -3.52
CA GLU A 248 6.48 -1.26 -3.05
C GLU A 248 6.00 -1.36 -1.58
N ILE A 249 5.27 -2.43 -1.23
CA ILE A 249 4.84 -2.68 0.16
C ILE A 249 6.05 -2.77 1.11
N LEU A 250 7.12 -3.47 0.71
CA LEU A 250 8.33 -3.63 1.51
C LEU A 250 9.14 -2.34 1.62
N LEU A 251 9.27 -1.55 0.55
CA LEU A 251 10.00 -0.28 0.54
C LEU A 251 9.30 0.84 1.34
N ASN A 252 8.01 0.68 1.65
CA ASN A 252 7.31 1.54 2.62
C ASN A 252 7.78 1.32 4.08
N ILE A 253 8.53 0.24 4.38
CA ILE A 253 9.15 0.01 5.68
C ILE A 253 10.50 0.74 5.73
N PRO A 254 10.72 1.70 6.65
CA PRO A 254 11.95 2.51 6.67
C PRO A 254 13.24 1.69 6.71
N VAL A 255 13.35 0.73 7.63
CA VAL A 255 14.57 -0.10 7.76
C VAL A 255 14.89 -0.89 6.49
N VAL A 256 13.87 -1.36 5.76
CA VAL A 256 14.06 -2.08 4.48
C VAL A 256 14.64 -1.14 3.43
N ARG A 257 14.01 0.04 3.25
CA ARG A 257 14.48 1.06 2.30
C ARG A 257 15.90 1.51 2.62
N ASP A 258 16.16 1.86 3.88
CA ASP A 258 17.43 2.44 4.30
C ASP A 258 18.59 1.42 4.14
N LEU A 259 18.35 0.13 4.44
CA LEU A 259 19.29 -0.96 4.14
C LEU A 259 19.48 -1.20 2.64
N ALA A 260 18.44 -1.04 1.83
CA ALA A 260 18.52 -1.24 0.40
C ALA A 260 19.32 -0.12 -0.28
N GLU A 261 19.13 1.12 0.16
CA GLU A 261 19.96 2.26 -0.27
C GLU A 261 21.43 2.07 0.08
N ALA A 262 21.74 1.62 1.31
CA ALA A 262 23.09 1.46 1.83
C ALA A 262 23.89 0.32 1.18
N ASN A 263 23.25 -0.83 0.93
CA ASN A 263 23.93 -2.02 0.40
C ASN A 263 23.98 -2.09 -1.13
N ASP A 264 23.38 -1.12 -1.82
CA ASP A 264 23.43 -1.00 -3.28
C ASP A 264 23.01 -2.30 -4.00
N TYR A 265 21.99 -2.99 -3.46
CA TYR A 265 21.45 -4.25 -3.98
C TYR A 265 20.97 -4.16 -5.45
N TYR A 266 20.81 -2.92 -5.91
CA TYR A 266 20.56 -2.44 -7.27
C TYR A 266 21.79 -2.57 -8.22
N ALA A 267 22.78 -3.41 -7.90
CA ALA A 267 24.03 -3.53 -8.67
C ALA A 267 23.86 -4.17 -10.06
N SER A 268 22.82 -4.97 -10.26
CA SER A 268 22.34 -5.45 -11.57
C SER A 268 21.53 -4.38 -12.31
N GLU A 269 20.89 -3.48 -11.59
CA GLU A 269 20.03 -2.41 -12.14
C GLU A 269 20.85 -1.28 -12.77
N ARG A 270 22.08 -1.05 -12.27
CA ARG A 270 23.15 -0.29 -12.97
C ARG A 270 23.48 -0.84 -14.37
N ARG A 271 23.01 -2.03 -14.74
CA ARG A 271 23.17 -2.63 -16.07
C ARG A 271 21.89 -2.63 -16.90
N GLY A 272 20.84 -1.94 -16.46
CA GLY A 272 19.81 -1.38 -17.34
C GLY A 272 18.50 -2.16 -17.50
N GLU A 273 18.18 -3.14 -16.65
CA GLU A 273 16.96 -3.98 -16.84
C GLU A 273 15.74 -3.62 -15.97
N LEU A 274 15.87 -2.89 -14.86
CA LEU A 274 14.74 -2.27 -14.13
C LEU A 274 15.27 -1.25 -13.10
N ASP A 275 14.77 -0.02 -13.07
CA ASP A 275 15.18 0.97 -12.04
C ASP A 275 14.16 1.05 -10.89
N LEU A 276 14.53 0.49 -9.74
CA LEU A 276 13.71 0.45 -8.54
C LEU A 276 14.11 1.52 -7.52
N ARG A 277 15.26 2.19 -7.69
CA ARG A 277 15.53 3.49 -7.05
C ARG A 277 14.68 4.58 -7.70
N ALA A 278 14.41 4.50 -9.00
CA ALA A 278 13.31 5.22 -9.62
C ALA A 278 11.98 4.77 -9.01
N LEU A 279 11.60 3.49 -8.96
CA LEU A 279 10.30 3.12 -8.34
C LEU A 279 10.11 3.63 -6.89
N ALA A 280 11.20 3.79 -6.12
CA ALA A 280 11.21 4.37 -4.77
C ALA A 280 11.31 5.92 -4.68
N ARG A 281 11.61 6.63 -5.79
CA ARG A 281 11.82 8.09 -5.84
C ARG A 281 11.07 8.82 -6.96
N ASN A 282 10.52 8.08 -7.93
CA ASN A 282 9.95 8.55 -9.18
C ASN A 282 8.43 8.70 -9.05
N ARG A 283 7.95 9.86 -9.49
CA ARG A 283 6.55 10.27 -9.49
C ARG A 283 5.80 9.81 -10.75
N GLU A 284 6.26 8.73 -11.39
CA GLU A 284 5.61 8.10 -12.55
C GLU A 284 5.48 6.58 -12.43
N SER A 285 4.33 6.14 -11.91
CA SER A 285 3.79 4.79 -12.21
C SER A 285 3.02 4.83 -13.55
N ALA A 286 3.63 5.34 -14.62
CA ALA A 286 2.93 5.78 -15.85
C ALA A 286 2.31 4.67 -16.72
N MET A 287 2.32 3.41 -16.28
CA MET A 287 1.84 2.24 -17.04
C MET A 287 0.85 1.34 -16.26
N THR A 288 0.37 1.75 -15.08
CA THR A 288 -0.67 1.03 -14.33
C THR A 288 -1.93 1.88 -14.15
N GLY A 289 -3.10 1.24 -14.27
CA GLY A 289 -4.37 1.87 -13.93
C GLY A 289 -4.49 2.08 -12.42
N LEU A 290 -5.31 3.07 -12.01
CA LEU A 290 -5.61 3.28 -10.58
C LEU A 290 -6.12 1.97 -9.96
N THR A 291 -5.55 1.58 -8.82
CA THR A 291 -6.00 0.42 -8.06
C THR A 291 -7.45 0.59 -7.58
N GLN A 292 -8.13 -0.49 -7.20
CA GLN A 292 -9.53 -0.37 -6.73
C GLN A 292 -9.65 0.54 -5.48
N GLY A 293 -8.63 0.56 -4.61
CA GLY A 293 -8.57 1.49 -3.48
C GLY A 293 -8.41 2.95 -3.90
N GLU A 294 -7.59 3.23 -4.91
CA GLU A 294 -7.42 4.57 -5.48
C GLU A 294 -8.65 5.03 -6.27
N GLN A 295 -9.32 4.12 -6.99
CA GLN A 295 -10.61 4.38 -7.63
C GLN A 295 -11.68 4.74 -6.60
N ARG A 296 -11.75 4.03 -5.46
CA ARG A 296 -12.67 4.36 -4.34
C ARG A 296 -12.32 5.71 -3.70
N ARG A 297 -11.03 6.01 -3.52
CA ARG A 297 -10.55 7.32 -3.04
C ARG A 297 -10.93 8.46 -3.99
N LEU A 298 -10.68 8.29 -5.29
CA LEU A 298 -11.07 9.25 -6.32
C LEU A 298 -12.59 9.42 -6.42
N ALA A 299 -13.36 8.34 -6.25
CA ALA A 299 -14.82 8.41 -6.16
C ALA A 299 -15.29 9.22 -4.93
N ALA A 300 -14.65 9.05 -3.77
CA ALA A 300 -14.96 9.85 -2.58
C ALA A 300 -14.61 11.34 -2.75
N VAL A 301 -13.51 11.65 -3.45
CA VAL A 301 -13.14 13.03 -3.84
C VAL A 301 -14.18 13.60 -4.81
N ASN A 302 -14.56 12.85 -5.83
CA ASN A 302 -15.62 13.24 -6.76
C ASN A 302 -16.95 13.50 -6.04
N GLU A 303 -17.35 12.63 -5.10
CA GLU A 303 -18.56 12.82 -4.29
C GLU A 303 -18.51 14.07 -3.39
N ARG A 304 -17.33 14.44 -2.86
CA ARG A 304 -17.13 15.69 -2.07
C ARG A 304 -17.33 16.94 -2.92
N TYR A 305 -16.76 16.98 -4.14
CA TYR A 305 -16.72 18.20 -4.95
C TYR A 305 -17.75 18.25 -6.10
N LYS A 306 -18.55 17.19 -6.34
CA LYS A 306 -19.53 17.13 -7.44
C LYS A 306 -20.49 18.33 -7.50
N ALA A 307 -20.90 18.87 -6.35
CA ALA A 307 -21.79 20.02 -6.28
C ALA A 307 -21.10 21.30 -6.78
N ILE A 308 -19.82 21.48 -6.48
CA ILE A 308 -19.01 22.61 -6.96
C ILE A 308 -18.77 22.48 -8.47
N LEU A 309 -18.43 21.27 -8.94
CA LEU A 309 -18.29 20.98 -10.37
C LEU A 309 -19.57 21.25 -11.17
N ALA A 310 -20.73 20.86 -10.63
CA ALA A 310 -22.03 21.07 -11.27
C ALA A 310 -22.49 22.53 -11.26
N ASN A 311 -22.26 23.26 -10.15
CA ASN A 311 -22.70 24.65 -10.00
C ASN A 311 -21.79 25.64 -10.74
N THR A 312 -20.46 25.44 -10.70
CA THR A 312 -19.50 26.34 -11.34
C THR A 312 -19.29 25.98 -12.82
N GLY A 313 -19.35 24.69 -13.17
CA GLY A 313 -19.06 24.18 -14.50
C GLY A 313 -17.56 23.95 -14.75
N ILE A 314 -17.24 22.81 -15.39
CA ILE A 314 -15.86 22.35 -15.61
C ILE A 314 -15.03 23.38 -16.40
N ASN A 315 -15.57 23.92 -17.50
CA ASN A 315 -14.85 24.89 -18.34
C ASN A 315 -14.47 26.15 -17.55
N ASN A 316 -15.40 26.68 -16.74
CA ASN A 316 -15.16 27.87 -15.92
C ASN A 316 -14.08 27.62 -14.86
N LEU A 317 -14.00 26.42 -14.29
CA LEU A 317 -12.93 26.03 -13.36
C LEU A 317 -11.57 25.90 -14.06
N ILE A 318 -11.53 25.41 -15.30
CA ILE A 318 -10.29 25.37 -16.10
C ILE A 318 -9.86 26.78 -16.53
N ASP A 319 -10.79 27.67 -16.83
CA ASP A 319 -10.50 29.07 -17.16
C ASP A 319 -10.03 29.89 -15.96
N ASP A 320 -10.58 29.64 -14.76
CA ASP A 320 -10.06 30.19 -13.51
C ASP A 320 -8.65 29.64 -13.22
N LEU A 321 -8.39 28.34 -13.36
CA LEU A 321 -7.03 27.77 -13.24
C LEU A 321 -6.04 28.43 -14.21
N ARG A 322 -6.42 28.68 -15.47
CA ARG A 322 -5.60 29.44 -16.44
C ARG A 322 -5.35 30.88 -15.98
N LEU A 323 -6.34 31.54 -15.37
CA LEU A 323 -6.22 32.88 -14.83
C LEU A 323 -5.25 32.92 -13.63
N GLN A 324 -5.34 31.95 -12.71
CA GLN A 324 -4.41 31.81 -11.58
C GLN A 324 -2.97 31.57 -12.04
N LEU A 325 -2.75 30.65 -13.00
CA LEU A 325 -1.43 30.39 -13.59
C LEU A 325 -0.84 31.66 -14.25
N LYS A 326 -1.66 32.40 -14.98
CA LYS A 326 -1.27 33.69 -15.58
C LYS A 326 -0.93 34.75 -14.52
N ALA A 327 -1.71 34.86 -13.45
CA ALA A 327 -1.44 35.79 -12.36
C ALA A 327 -0.13 35.47 -11.64
N ARG A 328 0.13 34.17 -11.36
CA ARG A 328 1.37 33.69 -10.73
C ARG A 328 2.60 33.95 -11.59
N PHE A 329 2.52 33.70 -12.90
CA PHE A 329 3.62 34.08 -13.82
C PHE A 329 3.85 35.59 -13.84
N LEU A 330 2.80 36.42 -13.79
CA LEU A 330 2.98 37.89 -13.76
C LEU A 330 3.57 38.41 -12.43
N GLN A 331 3.51 37.63 -11.34
CA GLN A 331 4.18 37.95 -10.07
C GLN A 331 5.67 37.55 -10.07
N ASN A 332 6.05 36.56 -10.85
CA ASN A 332 7.42 36.09 -11.02
C ASN A 332 7.63 35.67 -12.48
N PRO A 333 7.86 36.62 -13.41
CA PRO A 333 7.97 36.31 -14.82
C PRO A 333 9.28 35.59 -15.15
N ALA A 334 9.26 34.76 -16.19
CA ALA A 334 10.49 34.28 -16.80
C ALA A 334 11.31 35.47 -17.33
N THR A 335 12.62 35.46 -17.09
CA THR A 335 13.53 36.54 -17.47
C THR A 335 14.72 36.00 -18.26
N ILE A 336 15.30 36.84 -19.12
CA ILE A 336 16.56 36.59 -19.80
C ILE A 336 17.49 37.79 -19.69
N THR A 337 18.79 37.54 -19.83
CA THR A 337 19.78 38.58 -20.14
C THR A 337 19.86 38.74 -21.66
N MET A 338 19.64 39.95 -22.16
CA MET A 338 19.74 40.33 -23.58
C MET A 338 21.21 40.38 -24.04
N ASP A 339 21.44 40.50 -25.35
CA ASP A 339 22.80 40.60 -25.92
C ASP A 339 23.55 41.89 -25.50
N ASP A 340 22.82 42.95 -25.08
CA ASP A 340 23.38 44.18 -24.51
C ASP A 340 23.64 44.12 -22.99
N GLY A 341 23.36 42.97 -22.35
CA GLY A 341 23.49 42.77 -20.91
C GLY A 341 22.30 43.27 -20.06
N SER A 342 21.26 43.85 -20.67
CA SER A 342 20.04 44.23 -19.95
C SER A 342 19.18 43.00 -19.58
N LEU A 343 18.44 43.10 -18.47
CA LEU A 343 17.47 42.06 -18.09
C LEU A 343 16.12 42.33 -18.78
N LYS A 344 15.52 41.29 -19.35
CA LYS A 344 14.22 41.36 -20.02
C LYS A 344 13.24 40.35 -19.45
N GLU A 345 12.10 40.85 -18.96
CA GLU A 345 10.92 40.04 -18.63
C GLU A 345 10.22 39.56 -19.90
N LEU A 346 9.80 38.29 -19.88
CA LEU A 346 9.13 37.62 -20.98
C LEU A 346 7.60 37.67 -20.82
N PRO A 347 6.82 37.90 -21.90
CA PRO A 347 5.37 37.96 -21.83
C PRO A 347 4.70 36.58 -21.79
N VAL A 348 3.51 36.49 -21.18
CA VAL A 348 2.72 35.23 -21.11
C VAL A 348 2.23 34.75 -22.48
N LEU A 349 1.94 35.67 -23.41
CA LEU A 349 1.30 35.34 -24.68
C LEU A 349 2.33 35.23 -25.82
N TYR A 350 2.23 34.15 -26.60
CA TYR A 350 3.06 33.94 -27.79
C TYR A 350 2.98 35.12 -28.78
N THR A 351 1.80 35.73 -28.91
CA THR A 351 1.56 36.90 -29.76
C THR A 351 2.38 38.12 -29.34
N ASP A 352 2.73 38.24 -28.06
CA ASP A 352 3.55 39.34 -27.54
C ASP A 352 5.04 38.95 -27.52
N PHE A 353 5.35 37.67 -27.31
CA PHE A 353 6.70 37.12 -27.47
C PHE A 353 7.26 37.39 -28.88
N ILE A 354 6.48 37.13 -29.94
CA ILE A 354 6.89 37.41 -31.33
C ILE A 354 7.10 38.92 -31.59
N LYS A 355 6.40 39.81 -30.88
CA LYS A 355 6.59 41.27 -31.00
C LYS A 355 7.92 41.74 -30.42
N LEU A 356 8.58 40.95 -29.57
CA LEU A 356 9.89 41.31 -29.00
C LEU A 356 11.01 41.36 -30.04
N LYS A 357 10.88 40.64 -31.17
CA LYS A 357 11.88 40.60 -32.26
C LYS A 357 13.31 40.28 -31.79
N LEU A 358 13.42 39.33 -30.85
CA LEU A 358 14.68 38.86 -30.27
C LEU A 358 15.64 38.30 -31.33
N SER A 359 16.96 38.39 -31.07
CA SER A 359 17.98 37.65 -31.81
C SER A 359 17.76 36.14 -31.66
N GLU A 360 18.29 35.30 -32.56
CA GLU A 360 18.11 33.84 -32.43
C GLU A 360 18.74 33.29 -31.12
N ASN A 361 19.82 33.90 -30.62
CA ASN A 361 20.44 33.54 -29.34
C ASN A 361 19.62 34.01 -28.12
N GLU A 362 19.01 35.20 -28.20
CA GLU A 362 18.07 35.69 -27.17
C GLU A 362 16.78 34.86 -27.15
N LYS A 363 16.28 34.47 -28.32
CA LYS A 363 15.11 33.61 -28.52
C LYS A 363 15.34 32.19 -27.97
N ALA A 364 16.52 31.60 -28.19
CA ALA A 364 16.89 30.31 -27.59
C ALA A 364 16.82 30.38 -26.05
N ARG A 365 17.52 31.35 -25.44
CA ARG A 365 17.47 31.60 -23.99
C ARG A 365 16.05 31.87 -23.49
N ALA A 366 15.23 32.60 -24.26
CA ALA A 366 13.84 32.86 -23.89
C ALA A 366 13.00 31.59 -23.85
N LEU A 367 13.20 30.68 -24.82
CA LEU A 367 12.53 29.39 -24.86
C LEU A 367 12.96 28.51 -23.68
N GLU A 368 14.25 28.37 -23.41
CA GLU A 368 14.79 27.66 -22.22
C GLU A 368 14.19 28.20 -20.90
N ALA A 369 14.08 29.52 -20.77
CA ALA A 369 13.48 30.18 -19.61
C ALA A 369 11.97 29.88 -19.48
N TYR A 370 11.20 29.89 -20.59
CA TYR A 370 9.80 29.48 -20.57
C TYR A 370 9.62 27.99 -20.23
N TYR A 371 10.48 27.12 -20.74
CA TYR A 371 10.42 25.68 -20.52
C TYR A 371 10.70 25.30 -19.06
N SER A 372 11.68 25.97 -18.46
CA SER A 372 12.03 25.84 -17.03
C SER A 372 10.96 26.43 -16.10
N HIS A 373 10.09 27.31 -16.59
CA HIS A 373 9.11 28.02 -15.75
C HIS A 373 7.81 27.23 -15.56
N LYS A 374 7.64 26.62 -14.38
CA LYS A 374 6.50 25.72 -14.06
C LYS A 374 5.11 26.29 -14.36
N ASP A 375 4.78 27.49 -13.88
CA ASP A 375 3.44 28.07 -14.11
C ASP A 375 3.14 28.30 -15.60
N HIS A 376 4.14 28.76 -16.36
CA HIS A 376 4.01 28.92 -17.82
C HIS A 376 3.90 27.56 -18.51
N THR A 377 4.67 26.56 -18.09
CA THR A 377 4.62 25.19 -18.62
C THR A 377 3.26 24.54 -18.37
N ALA A 378 2.71 24.66 -17.16
CA ALA A 378 1.35 24.20 -16.83
C ALA A 378 0.29 24.94 -17.67
N LEU A 379 0.44 26.26 -17.88
CA LEU A 379 -0.45 27.03 -18.75
C LEU A 379 -0.39 26.57 -20.22
N ARG A 380 0.81 26.25 -20.74
CA ARG A 380 0.99 25.71 -22.10
C ARG A 380 0.39 24.31 -22.25
N TYR A 381 0.52 23.45 -21.23
CA TYR A 381 -0.15 22.14 -21.21
C TYR A 381 -1.68 22.28 -21.34
N LEU A 382 -2.28 23.29 -20.71
CA LEU A 382 -3.72 23.62 -20.78
C LEU A 382 -4.12 24.51 -21.97
N SER A 383 -3.21 24.79 -22.91
CA SER A 383 -3.45 25.70 -24.04
C SER A 383 -3.81 24.96 -25.32
N LYS A 384 -4.78 25.51 -26.06
CA LYS A 384 -5.22 25.01 -27.37
C LYS A 384 -5.33 26.19 -28.36
N PRO A 385 -4.48 26.24 -29.40
CA PRO A 385 -3.27 25.44 -29.63
C PRO A 385 -2.12 25.78 -28.65
N ASN A 386 -1.13 24.88 -28.49
CA ASN A 386 0.12 25.19 -27.79
C ASN A 386 1.21 25.56 -28.82
N ARG A 387 1.58 26.84 -28.88
CA ARG A 387 2.58 27.36 -29.83
C ARG A 387 4.06 27.14 -29.43
N TRP A 388 4.32 26.44 -28.32
CA TRP A 388 5.66 26.00 -27.90
C TRP A 388 5.80 24.45 -27.88
N MET A 389 4.87 23.73 -28.51
CA MET A 389 4.93 22.27 -28.64
C MET A 389 6.12 21.85 -29.51
N HIS A 390 6.78 20.74 -29.17
CA HIS A 390 7.83 20.16 -30.01
C HIS A 390 7.28 19.64 -31.34
N GLU A 391 8.05 19.78 -32.43
CA GLU A 391 7.64 19.31 -33.76
C GLU A 391 7.37 17.79 -33.75
N HIS A 392 8.21 17.03 -33.05
CA HIS A 392 8.10 15.56 -32.92
C HIS A 392 7.36 15.11 -31.64
N ALA A 393 6.51 15.94 -31.04
CA ALA A 393 5.63 15.48 -29.96
C ALA A 393 4.64 14.41 -30.45
N SER A 394 4.60 13.27 -29.76
CA SER A 394 3.85 12.06 -30.16
C SER A 394 2.45 11.92 -29.56
N TYR A 395 2.20 12.49 -28.37
CA TYR A 395 0.94 12.34 -27.61
C TYR A 395 0.13 13.64 -27.61
N VAL A 396 -0.26 14.08 -28.81
CA VAL A 396 -0.84 15.39 -29.06
C VAL A 396 -1.97 15.32 -30.08
N TYR A 397 -2.92 16.24 -29.96
CA TYR A 397 -3.87 16.53 -31.03
C TYR A 397 -3.30 17.61 -31.96
N VAL A 398 -3.83 17.65 -33.19
CA VAL A 398 -3.54 18.66 -34.22
C VAL A 398 -4.69 19.66 -34.25
N ASP A 399 -4.40 20.95 -34.47
CA ASP A 399 -5.46 21.97 -34.60
C ASP A 399 -6.20 21.83 -35.93
N ASN A 400 -7.54 21.86 -35.89
CA ASN A 400 -8.40 21.67 -37.06
C ASN A 400 -8.34 22.82 -38.09
N ASN A 401 -7.83 23.99 -37.71
CA ASN A 401 -7.75 25.17 -38.59
C ASN A 401 -6.32 25.41 -39.08
N GLU A 402 -5.31 25.10 -38.26
CA GLU A 402 -3.89 25.31 -38.56
C GLU A 402 -3.11 24.01 -38.28
N HIS A 403 -3.07 23.08 -39.24
CA HIS A 403 -2.51 21.72 -39.06
C HIS A 403 -1.02 21.65 -38.66
N SER A 404 -0.28 22.76 -38.75
CA SER A 404 1.08 22.89 -38.20
C SER A 404 1.10 23.01 -36.67
N LEU A 405 -0.03 23.34 -36.04
CA LEU A 405 -0.15 23.50 -34.61
C LEU A 405 -0.67 22.24 -33.93
N LYS A 406 -0.15 22.04 -32.73
CA LYS A 406 -0.42 20.88 -31.88
C LYS A 406 -0.78 21.34 -30.47
N TYR A 407 -1.48 20.50 -29.73
CA TYR A 407 -1.80 20.73 -28.32
C TYR A 407 -1.92 19.40 -27.58
N SER A 408 -1.80 19.44 -26.25
CA SER A 408 -1.84 18.22 -25.43
C SER A 408 -3.25 17.62 -25.43
N THR A 409 -3.37 16.37 -24.99
CA THR A 409 -4.65 15.67 -24.85
C THR A 409 -5.47 16.10 -23.61
N PHE A 410 -5.15 17.25 -22.98
CA PHE A 410 -5.75 17.71 -21.71
C PHE A 410 -7.28 17.79 -21.73
N GLU A 411 -7.91 17.95 -22.90
CA GLU A 411 -9.37 18.01 -23.05
C GLU A 411 -10.08 16.75 -22.52
N GLU A 412 -9.49 15.56 -22.68
CA GLU A 412 -10.03 14.31 -22.10
C GLU A 412 -9.98 14.30 -20.56
N TYR A 413 -9.12 15.13 -19.97
CA TYR A 413 -8.81 15.15 -18.54
C TYR A 413 -9.42 16.36 -17.81
N GLN A 414 -10.05 17.30 -18.52
CA GLN A 414 -10.66 18.49 -17.90
C GLN A 414 -11.55 18.20 -16.69
N PRO A 415 -12.42 17.16 -16.66
CA PRO A 415 -13.21 16.85 -15.48
C PRO A 415 -12.34 16.48 -14.25
N LEU A 416 -11.26 15.73 -14.48
CA LEU A 416 -10.33 15.31 -13.43
C LEU A 416 -9.42 16.47 -12.97
N ILE A 417 -8.93 17.28 -13.91
CA ILE A 417 -8.13 18.49 -13.62
C ILE A 417 -8.97 19.49 -12.81
N ALA A 418 -10.23 19.74 -13.20
CA ALA A 418 -11.13 20.62 -12.44
C ALA A 418 -11.44 20.07 -11.05
N LEU A 419 -11.68 18.76 -10.91
CA LEU A 419 -11.91 18.10 -9.62
C LEU A 419 -10.71 18.27 -8.67
N LEU A 420 -9.50 18.05 -9.18
CA LEU A 420 -8.27 18.14 -8.40
C LEU A 420 -7.87 19.60 -8.12
N TYR A 421 -8.19 20.53 -9.02
CA TYR A 421 -8.04 21.96 -8.77
C TYR A 421 -8.89 22.41 -7.58
N CYS A 422 -10.17 22.00 -7.53
CA CYS A 422 -11.03 22.23 -6.35
C CYS A 422 -10.43 21.60 -5.08
N ALA A 423 -9.90 20.37 -5.17
CA ALA A 423 -9.29 19.68 -4.02
C ALA A 423 -8.00 20.33 -3.52
N ALA A 424 -7.17 20.90 -4.42
CA ALA A 424 -5.96 21.62 -4.06
C ALA A 424 -6.25 22.97 -3.40
N ARG A 425 -7.31 23.65 -3.86
CA ARG A 425 -7.78 24.95 -3.36
C ARG A 425 -8.77 24.87 -2.19
N ASP A 426 -9.13 23.68 -1.69
CA ASP A 426 -10.08 23.57 -0.58
C ASP A 426 -9.45 24.04 0.75
N GLU A 427 -9.85 25.24 1.17
CA GLU A 427 -9.48 25.91 2.42
C GLU A 427 -10.18 25.29 3.66
N ASN A 428 -11.15 24.38 3.46
CA ASN A 428 -11.85 23.67 4.55
C ASN A 428 -11.15 22.37 4.98
N ILE A 429 -9.93 22.14 4.50
CA ILE A 429 -9.07 21.02 4.92
C ILE A 429 -8.12 21.54 5.99
N GLU A 430 -8.08 20.87 7.13
CA GLU A 430 -7.20 21.22 8.25
C GLU A 430 -5.73 21.23 7.82
N ASP A 431 -5.04 22.33 8.12
CA ASP A 431 -3.63 22.52 7.79
C ASP A 431 -2.74 21.57 8.61
N SER A 432 -1.65 21.13 7.99
CA SER A 432 -0.55 20.42 8.66
C SER A 432 0.77 21.13 8.32
N GLU A 433 1.83 20.86 9.09
CA GLU A 433 3.13 21.56 8.97
C GLU A 433 3.70 21.60 7.54
N ASP A 434 3.37 20.61 6.69
CA ASP A 434 3.84 20.49 5.31
C ASP A 434 2.78 20.85 4.23
N PHE A 435 1.48 20.94 4.56
CA PHE A 435 0.39 20.99 3.56
C PHE A 435 -0.70 22.04 3.86
N THR A 436 -0.52 23.28 3.36
CA THR A 436 -1.53 24.36 3.33
C THR A 436 -2.21 24.44 1.95
N PRO A 437 -3.32 25.19 1.75
CA PRO A 437 -3.91 25.38 0.42
C PRO A 437 -2.92 25.90 -0.63
N GLU A 438 -1.96 26.74 -0.21
CA GLU A 438 -0.92 27.30 -1.07
C GLU A 438 0.11 26.26 -1.47
N THR A 439 0.59 25.44 -0.53
CA THR A 439 1.59 24.39 -0.85
C THR A 439 0.96 23.23 -1.63
N ARG A 440 -0.30 22.89 -1.34
CA ARG A 440 -1.10 21.95 -2.15
C ARG A 440 -1.30 22.46 -3.58
N PHE A 441 -1.64 23.73 -3.75
CA PHE A 441 -1.84 24.32 -5.07
C PHE A 441 -0.53 24.48 -5.86
N ALA A 442 0.57 24.84 -5.19
CA ALA A 442 1.90 24.85 -5.82
C ALA A 442 2.29 23.45 -6.31
N HIS A 443 2.10 22.41 -5.49
CA HIS A 443 2.35 21.02 -5.89
C HIS A 443 1.48 20.56 -7.08
N PHE A 444 0.21 20.97 -7.12
CA PHE A 444 -0.68 20.69 -8.24
C PHE A 444 -0.19 21.32 -9.56
N ILE A 445 0.33 22.55 -9.49
CA ILE A 445 0.93 23.24 -10.65
C ILE A 445 2.23 22.56 -11.09
N ASP A 446 3.07 22.13 -10.14
CA ASP A 446 4.29 21.37 -10.42
C ASP A 446 3.99 20.11 -11.24
N GLU A 447 3.03 19.28 -10.81
CA GLU A 447 2.67 18.06 -11.55
C GLU A 447 2.02 18.35 -12.92
N LEU A 448 1.22 19.41 -13.06
CA LEU A 448 0.74 19.85 -14.38
C LEU A 448 1.90 20.27 -15.30
N SER A 449 2.93 20.92 -14.76
CA SER A 449 4.12 21.30 -15.53
C SER A 449 4.94 20.08 -15.97
N HIS A 450 5.06 19.07 -15.10
CA HIS A 450 5.71 17.80 -15.43
C HIS A 450 4.95 16.98 -16.47
N ILE A 451 3.60 16.94 -16.40
CA ILE A 451 2.78 16.29 -17.45
C ILE A 451 3.05 16.93 -18.82
N GLY A 452 3.22 18.25 -18.89
CA GLY A 452 3.54 18.98 -20.12
C GLY A 452 4.90 18.68 -20.73
N ARG A 453 5.86 18.18 -19.94
CA ARG A 453 7.27 17.97 -20.33
C ARG A 453 7.79 16.54 -20.11
N ALA A 454 6.92 15.57 -19.85
CA ALA A 454 7.34 14.22 -19.46
C ALA A 454 8.35 13.60 -20.46
N HIS A 455 8.07 13.69 -21.77
CA HIS A 455 8.95 13.16 -22.81
C HIS A 455 10.11 14.10 -23.20
N ASN A 456 10.31 15.22 -22.50
CA ASN A 456 11.55 15.99 -22.60
C ASN A 456 12.72 15.35 -21.83
N TRP A 457 12.44 14.34 -20.99
CA TRP A 457 13.42 13.60 -20.20
C TRP A 457 13.91 12.31 -20.87
N ASP A 458 13.39 11.97 -22.05
CA ASP A 458 13.76 10.77 -22.85
C ASP A 458 15.25 10.78 -23.33
N ARG A 459 16.07 11.74 -22.93
CA ARG A 459 17.50 11.87 -23.28
C ARG A 459 18.38 11.84 -22.03
N SER A 460 19.55 11.22 -22.15
CA SER A 460 20.54 11.09 -21.08
C SER A 460 21.86 11.78 -21.44
N ARG A 461 22.61 12.25 -20.43
CA ARG A 461 23.93 12.85 -20.58
C ARG A 461 24.91 12.27 -19.56
N GLU A 462 26.19 12.18 -19.93
CA GLU A 462 27.27 11.78 -19.02
C GLU A 462 27.78 12.96 -18.21
N ARG A 463 27.78 12.84 -16.89
CA ARG A 463 28.35 13.79 -15.94
C ARG A 463 29.01 13.05 -14.79
N ASP A 464 30.25 13.42 -14.44
CA ASP A 464 31.01 12.82 -13.33
C ASP A 464 31.05 11.27 -13.38
N ASN A 465 31.23 10.71 -14.59
CA ASN A 465 31.16 9.27 -14.93
C ASN A 465 29.83 8.58 -14.58
N LYS A 466 28.72 9.30 -14.71
CA LYS A 466 27.35 8.78 -14.56
C LYS A 466 26.45 9.33 -15.67
N SER A 467 25.65 8.47 -16.29
CA SER A 467 24.50 8.90 -17.08
C SER A 467 23.39 9.43 -16.17
N GLU A 468 22.91 10.64 -16.46
CA GLU A 468 21.70 11.21 -15.89
C GLU A 468 20.71 11.58 -17.01
N GLU A 469 19.43 11.23 -16.84
CA GLU A 469 18.34 11.78 -17.64
C GLU A 469 18.14 13.26 -17.29
N TYR A 470 17.77 14.06 -18.30
CA TYR A 470 17.60 15.51 -18.12
C TYR A 470 16.48 16.04 -19.01
N ASP A 471 15.74 17.03 -18.52
CA ASP A 471 14.90 17.86 -19.39
C ASP A 471 15.81 18.52 -20.43
N ASP A 472 15.64 18.18 -21.70
CA ASP A 472 16.49 18.73 -22.75
C ASP A 472 16.18 20.19 -23.12
N LEU A 473 15.21 20.81 -22.44
CA LEU A 473 14.78 22.19 -22.66
C LEU A 473 14.41 22.48 -24.12
N GLU A 474 13.97 21.46 -24.86
CA GLU A 474 13.32 21.63 -26.15
C GLU A 474 11.81 21.91 -25.97
N GLY A 475 11.08 22.05 -27.09
CA GLY A 475 9.62 22.22 -27.11
C GLY A 475 8.89 21.20 -26.25
N ASP A 476 7.68 21.55 -25.79
CA ASP A 476 6.90 20.68 -24.91
C ASP A 476 6.64 19.31 -25.57
N ARG A 477 6.88 18.22 -24.83
CA ARG A 477 6.50 16.86 -25.21
C ARG A 477 5.67 16.22 -24.09
N PRO A 478 4.33 16.35 -24.14
CA PRO A 478 3.46 15.94 -23.05
C PRO A 478 3.37 14.41 -22.92
N SER A 479 3.08 13.97 -21.69
CA SER A 479 2.96 12.56 -21.30
C SER A 479 1.88 11.79 -22.08
N CYS A 480 2.05 10.47 -22.17
CA CYS A 480 1.07 9.56 -22.74
C CYS A 480 -0.21 9.44 -21.89
N TYR A 481 -1.30 8.92 -22.49
CA TYR A 481 -2.63 8.88 -21.90
C TYR A 481 -2.72 8.22 -20.49
N SER A 482 -1.87 7.22 -20.21
CA SER A 482 -1.80 6.55 -18.90
C SER A 482 -1.02 7.37 -17.87
N GLY A 483 0.08 8.02 -18.27
CA GLY A 483 0.90 8.88 -17.40
C GLY A 483 0.11 10.08 -16.86
N VAL A 484 -0.72 10.71 -17.69
CA VAL A 484 -1.58 11.84 -17.29
C VAL A 484 -2.49 11.48 -16.10
N LYS A 485 -3.21 10.34 -16.14
CA LYS A 485 -4.12 9.95 -15.04
C LYS A 485 -3.38 9.68 -13.73
N ARG A 486 -2.19 9.07 -13.81
CA ARG A 486 -1.39 8.73 -12.62
C ARG A 486 -0.85 9.99 -11.94
N ARG A 487 -0.19 10.88 -12.69
CA ARG A 487 0.33 12.15 -12.13
C ARG A 487 -0.77 13.02 -11.56
N LEU A 488 -1.90 13.16 -12.26
CA LEU A 488 -3.06 13.90 -11.74
C LEU A 488 -3.55 13.34 -10.40
N PHE A 489 -3.67 12.01 -10.24
CA PHE A 489 -4.08 11.43 -8.95
C PHE A 489 -3.10 11.74 -7.80
N GLN A 490 -1.82 11.93 -8.09
CA GLN A 490 -0.78 12.28 -7.11
C GLN A 490 -0.63 13.80 -6.88
N ALA A 491 -1.33 14.64 -7.65
CA ALA A 491 -1.06 16.07 -7.71
C ALA A 491 -1.47 16.87 -6.46
N VAL A 492 -2.31 16.31 -5.57
CA VAL A 492 -2.83 17.00 -4.38
C VAL A 492 -2.43 16.27 -3.09
N LEU A 493 -1.17 16.44 -2.69
CA LEU A 493 -0.65 15.91 -1.42
C LEU A 493 -1.36 16.54 -0.21
N GLY A 494 -1.34 15.85 0.94
CA GLY A 494 -1.99 16.31 2.17
C GLY A 494 -3.53 16.27 2.18
N HIS A 495 -4.19 16.06 1.04
CA HIS A 495 -5.66 15.98 0.99
C HIS A 495 -6.15 14.64 1.60
N PRO A 496 -7.08 14.63 2.58
CA PRO A 496 -7.38 13.46 3.41
C PRO A 496 -8.02 12.28 2.66
N LEU A 497 -8.58 12.50 1.47
CA LEU A 497 -9.11 11.45 0.59
C LEU A 497 -8.14 11.04 -0.53
N LEU A 498 -7.03 11.76 -0.73
CA LEU A 498 -5.99 11.47 -1.74
C LEU A 498 -4.68 11.02 -1.07
N ILE A 499 -4.76 10.50 0.15
CA ILE A 499 -3.62 9.94 0.88
C ILE A 499 -3.04 8.77 0.07
N ILE A 500 -1.92 9.04 -0.59
CA ILE A 500 -0.88 8.06 -0.87
C ILE A 500 -0.29 7.70 0.51
N LEU A 501 -0.07 6.42 0.81
CA LEU A 501 0.33 5.96 2.16
C LEU A 501 1.81 6.23 2.50
N THR A 502 2.30 7.41 2.15
CA THR A 502 3.63 7.91 2.47
C THR A 502 3.62 8.68 3.79
N LYS A 503 3.98 7.98 4.88
CA LYS A 503 4.08 8.43 6.29
C LYS A 503 2.76 8.78 7.02
N PRO A 504 2.72 8.59 8.36
CA PRO A 504 1.51 8.82 9.15
C PRO A 504 1.26 10.31 9.44
N LEU A 505 0.04 10.76 9.18
CA LEU A 505 -0.50 11.98 9.78
C LEU A 505 -0.53 11.80 11.31
N ARG A 506 0.18 12.66 12.04
CA ARG A 506 0.14 12.69 13.51
C ARG A 506 -1.18 13.32 13.97
N TYR A 507 -2.23 12.51 14.09
CA TYR A 507 -3.47 12.91 14.75
C TYR A 507 -3.24 13.09 16.26
N ASN A 508 -2.93 14.32 16.67
CA ASN A 508 -3.01 14.73 18.07
C ASN A 508 -4.48 14.92 18.44
N ASN A 509 -5.08 13.92 19.08
CA ASN A 509 -6.43 14.02 19.65
C ASN A 509 -6.46 15.05 20.80
N GLN A 510 -6.89 16.28 20.50
CA GLN A 510 -7.50 17.17 21.48
C GLN A 510 -8.85 17.67 20.96
N PRO A 511 -9.94 17.60 21.75
CA PRO A 511 -11.24 18.09 21.34
C PRO A 511 -11.22 19.61 21.18
N ALA A 512 -11.78 20.09 20.07
CA ALA A 512 -11.74 21.49 19.67
C ALA A 512 -12.33 22.44 20.72
N LYS A 513 -11.59 23.53 21.01
CA LYS A 513 -12.20 24.76 21.55
C LYS A 513 -12.60 25.65 20.37
N PRO A 514 -13.86 26.10 20.27
CA PRO A 514 -14.27 26.97 19.19
C PRO A 514 -13.60 28.34 19.34
N LYS A 515 -12.60 28.63 18.51
CA LYS A 515 -12.08 29.99 18.32
C LYS A 515 -12.77 30.61 17.12
N ILE A 516 -13.74 31.48 17.38
CA ILE A 516 -14.21 32.44 16.39
C ILE A 516 -13.14 33.53 16.29
N SER A 517 -12.45 33.62 15.15
CA SER A 517 -11.55 34.74 14.83
C SER A 517 -12.02 35.42 13.55
N ALA A 518 -12.22 36.74 13.61
CA ALA A 518 -12.70 37.53 12.48
C ALA A 518 -11.68 37.55 11.33
N GLY A 519 -12.07 36.98 10.19
CA GLY A 519 -11.24 36.92 8.98
C GLY A 519 -12.02 36.79 7.66
N VAL A 520 -13.35 36.87 7.68
CA VAL A 520 -14.21 36.72 6.48
C VAL A 520 -15.19 37.88 6.35
N ILE A 521 -14.67 39.11 6.29
CA ILE A 521 -15.39 40.29 5.76
C ILE A 521 -14.42 41.18 4.97
N PHE A 522 -13.77 40.65 3.93
CA PHE A 522 -13.03 41.46 2.95
C PHE A 522 -12.77 40.76 1.60
N SER A 523 -13.82 40.30 0.90
CA SER A 523 -13.85 40.26 -0.59
C SER A 523 -15.23 39.90 -1.19
N LEU A 524 -16.31 40.54 -0.70
CA LEU A 524 -17.63 40.43 -1.37
C LEU A 524 -18.35 41.79 -1.47
N VAL A 525 -17.57 42.88 -1.55
CA VAL A 525 -18.08 44.26 -1.70
C VAL A 525 -17.25 45.03 -2.75
N ALA A 526 -17.00 44.39 -3.89
CA ALA A 526 -16.25 44.99 -5.01
C ALA A 526 -16.96 44.88 -6.38
N SER A 527 -18.26 44.53 -6.40
CA SER A 527 -19.06 44.42 -7.63
C SER A 527 -20.41 45.13 -7.58
N ILE A 528 -20.67 45.97 -6.55
CA ILE A 528 -21.84 46.87 -6.51
C ILE A 528 -21.39 48.27 -6.03
N THR A 529 -20.49 48.89 -6.80
CA THR A 529 -20.05 50.30 -6.60
C THR A 529 -19.98 51.07 -7.93
N MET A 530 -20.96 50.85 -8.81
CA MET A 530 -21.35 51.82 -9.85
C MET A 530 -22.84 52.10 -9.74
N GLY A 531 -23.19 53.07 -8.90
CA GLY A 531 -24.57 53.50 -8.71
C GLY A 531 -24.74 54.45 -7.54
N LEU A 532 -24.99 55.74 -7.84
CA LEU A 532 -25.56 56.76 -6.95
C LEU A 532 -24.68 57.19 -5.76
N GLY A 533 -23.86 58.22 -6.00
CA GLY A 533 -23.07 58.95 -4.99
C GLY A 533 -23.04 60.46 -5.23
N LEU A 534 -24.12 61.03 -5.75
CA LEU A 534 -24.33 62.47 -5.91
C LEU A 534 -25.43 62.90 -4.93
N ILE A 535 -25.21 64.03 -4.24
CA ILE A 535 -26.07 64.75 -3.26
C ILE A 535 -25.59 64.68 -1.78
N ALA A 536 -25.29 65.88 -1.27
CA ALA A 536 -25.36 66.36 0.11
C ALA A 536 -24.34 65.88 1.18
N LEU A 537 -23.18 66.53 1.12
CA LEU A 537 -22.52 67.12 2.30
C LEU A 537 -23.52 67.89 3.21
N ALA A 538 -23.71 67.47 4.49
CA ALA A 538 -24.20 68.36 5.57
C ALA A 538 -24.01 67.79 7.00
N CYS A 539 -23.38 68.59 7.86
CA CYS A 539 -23.59 68.72 9.31
C CYS A 539 -23.45 67.50 10.26
N VAL A 540 -22.26 67.39 10.86
CA VAL A 540 -22.10 67.03 12.29
C VAL A 540 -22.41 68.26 13.15
N LEU A 541 -23.19 68.13 14.25
CA LEU A 541 -23.06 68.90 15.53
C LEU A 541 -24.23 68.64 16.54
N LEU A 542 -23.98 67.81 17.56
CA LEU A 542 -24.53 67.87 18.95
C LEU A 542 -26.09 67.78 19.17
N PRO A 543 -26.64 67.73 20.41
CA PRO A 543 -26.99 66.45 21.04
C PRO A 543 -28.45 66.44 21.65
N PRO A 544 -28.81 65.85 22.83
CA PRO A 544 -29.97 64.95 22.91
C PRO A 544 -31.18 65.42 23.76
N VAL A 545 -32.41 65.17 23.31
CA VAL A 545 -33.64 65.22 24.14
C VAL A 545 -34.63 64.15 23.66
N GLY A 546 -35.45 63.59 24.55
CA GLY A 546 -36.41 62.52 24.23
C GLY A 546 -37.90 62.90 24.33
N LEU A 547 -38.73 61.85 24.36
CA LEU A 547 -40.18 61.79 24.62
C LEU A 547 -41.21 62.15 23.49
N ILE A 548 -42.21 61.25 23.39
CA ILE A 548 -43.65 61.47 23.08
C ILE A 548 -44.15 61.44 21.60
N THR A 549 -44.60 60.23 21.21
CA THR A 549 -45.89 59.81 20.56
C THR A 549 -46.53 60.49 19.33
N LEU A 550 -47.24 59.64 18.55
CA LEU A 550 -48.25 59.92 17.49
C LEU A 550 -47.73 60.61 16.21
N GLY A 551 -48.31 60.43 15.02
CA GLY A 551 -49.42 59.54 14.64
C GLY A 551 -49.84 59.68 13.16
N ALA A 552 -49.58 58.64 12.37
CA ALA A 552 -50.23 58.21 11.11
C ALA A 552 -51.06 59.18 10.24
N VAL A 553 -50.69 59.31 8.96
CA VAL A 553 -51.60 59.68 7.85
C VAL A 553 -51.32 58.83 6.59
N LEU A 554 -52.23 57.88 6.32
CA LEU A 554 -52.72 57.37 5.02
C LEU A 554 -51.73 56.90 3.91
N GLY A 555 -51.91 55.73 3.28
CA GLY A 555 -52.92 54.70 3.53
C GLY A 555 -52.91 53.50 2.56
N TYR A 556 -53.43 52.36 3.06
CA TYR A 556 -54.06 51.18 2.42
C TYR A 556 -53.48 50.58 1.09
N SER A 557 -53.46 49.26 0.90
CA SER A 557 -54.33 48.21 1.49
C SER A 557 -53.64 46.85 1.66
N LEU A 558 -53.99 46.13 2.74
CA LEU A 558 -53.86 44.67 2.86
C LEU A 558 -55.26 44.03 2.84
N SER A 559 -55.34 42.77 2.43
CA SER A 559 -56.45 41.86 2.78
C SER A 559 -55.90 40.57 3.39
N ALA A 560 -56.63 39.98 4.34
CA ALA A 560 -56.18 38.82 5.12
C ALA A 560 -57.33 37.84 5.39
N ALA A 561 -57.01 36.54 5.50
CA ALA A 561 -57.73 35.50 6.25
C ALA A 561 -56.90 34.19 6.23
N GLY A 562 -56.76 33.40 7.30
CA GLY A 562 -57.16 33.64 8.69
C GLY A 562 -56.88 32.43 9.63
N PHE A 563 -56.94 32.68 10.95
CA PHE A 563 -57.12 31.76 12.11
C PHE A 563 -56.14 30.56 12.32
N ALA A 564 -55.34 30.46 13.40
CA ALA A 564 -55.65 30.22 14.84
C ALA A 564 -55.91 28.72 15.18
N SER A 565 -55.66 28.13 16.36
CA SER A 565 -55.11 28.57 17.67
C SER A 565 -54.47 27.38 18.44
N ALA A 566 -53.91 27.63 19.62
CA ALA A 566 -53.06 26.76 20.44
C ALA A 566 -53.72 25.65 21.32
N ALA A 567 -52.84 24.73 21.78
CA ALA A 567 -52.81 24.03 23.10
C ALA A 567 -53.75 22.84 23.42
N GLY A 568 -53.19 21.81 24.09
CA GLY A 568 -53.96 20.90 24.99
C GLY A 568 -53.56 19.42 25.09
N CYS A 569 -52.67 19.09 26.05
CA CYS A 569 -52.62 17.89 26.92
C CYS A 569 -53.01 16.45 26.48
N LEU A 570 -52.13 15.50 26.85
CA LEU A 570 -52.36 14.19 27.54
C LEU A 570 -53.45 13.20 27.04
N GLY A 571 -53.09 11.92 26.84
CA GLY A 571 -54.09 10.82 26.88
C GLY A 571 -53.68 9.47 26.29
N PHE A 572 -53.44 8.49 27.16
CA PHE A 572 -53.11 7.07 26.90
C PHE A 572 -54.26 6.20 26.29
N PHE A 573 -53.90 4.99 25.83
CA PHE A 573 -54.74 3.85 25.37
C PHE A 573 -55.53 4.02 24.04
N GLY A 574 -55.70 3.01 23.18
CA GLY A 574 -55.09 1.66 23.14
C GLY A 574 -55.80 0.67 22.18
N TYR A 575 -55.01 -0.23 21.56
CA TYR A 575 -55.35 -1.58 21.05
C TYR A 575 -56.33 -1.85 19.86
N LYS A 576 -55.88 -2.80 18.99
CA LYS A 576 -56.65 -3.69 18.07
C LYS A 576 -57.34 -3.00 16.86
N THR A 577 -57.56 -3.57 15.66
CA THR A 577 -57.19 -4.83 14.92
C THR A 577 -57.56 -4.61 13.42
N HIS A 578 -57.29 -5.43 12.37
CA HIS A 578 -56.71 -6.78 12.18
C HIS A 578 -56.29 -6.95 10.69
N LYS A 579 -55.30 -7.81 10.38
CA LYS A 579 -55.18 -8.65 9.13
C LYS A 579 -55.06 -7.94 7.75
N ALA A 580 -54.51 -8.54 6.69
CA ALA A 580 -53.62 -9.71 6.52
C ALA A 580 -53.18 -9.83 5.03
N VAL A 581 -52.02 -10.47 4.80
CA VAL A 581 -51.70 -11.31 3.60
C VAL A 581 -51.60 -10.50 2.27
N GLU A 582 -50.65 -10.76 1.35
CA GLU A 582 -50.19 -12.06 0.85
C GLU A 582 -48.71 -12.07 0.43
N SER A 583 -48.12 -13.27 0.40
CA SER A 583 -46.76 -13.56 -0.06
C SER A 583 -46.78 -14.40 -1.32
N GLN A 584 -45.82 -14.24 -2.23
CA GLN A 584 -45.56 -15.24 -3.27
C GLN A 584 -44.06 -15.40 -3.57
N LYS A 585 -43.66 -16.65 -3.80
CA LYS A 585 -42.31 -17.13 -4.13
C LYS A 585 -42.32 -17.71 -5.55
N ILE A 586 -41.20 -17.51 -6.27
CA ILE A 586 -40.44 -18.49 -7.09
C ILE A 586 -41.23 -19.46 -8.00
N PRO A 587 -40.81 -19.61 -9.26
CA PRO A 587 -40.67 -20.93 -9.88
C PRO A 587 -39.23 -21.28 -10.26
N LYS A 588 -38.92 -22.58 -10.23
CA LYS A 588 -37.71 -23.19 -10.83
C LYS A 588 -37.95 -23.53 -12.30
N LEU A 589 -36.89 -23.55 -13.09
CA LEU A 589 -36.71 -24.31 -14.33
C LEU A 589 -35.33 -24.97 -14.21
N SER A 590 -35.24 -26.29 -14.02
CA SER A 590 -35.38 -27.40 -14.99
C SER A 590 -34.02 -27.75 -15.58
#